data_AF-A0A2G5BEM5-F1
#
_entry.id   AF-A0A2G5BEM5-F1
#
_cell.length_a   1.000
_cell.length_b   1.000
_cell.length_c   1.000
_cell.angle_alpha   90.00
_cell.angle_beta   90.00
_cell.angle_gamma   90.00
#
_symmetry.space_group_name_H-M   'P 1'
#
loop_
_entity.id
_entity.type
_entity.pdbx_description
1 polymer ?
#
loop_
_entity_poly.entity_id
_entity_poly.type
_entity_poly.pdbx_seq_one_letter_code
_entity_poly.pdbx_strand_id
1 'polypeptide(L)'
;MRAVWQFLDSDFEKVEALLHKRRHHLLYASEGHAAIQYLRSMMTFTREAMADAHQAAESTINLASYYRKPRGWHGLKTMTPVQRHAELVHAEAYLLRAMVNIGMGDGVLALLKESWHVRSAYATYRNCFAYIQDAYGNGERLDDHFVSGTYLGMGVFNLVLSMLPAKLLRFIELVGFTADRRLGLELLAIAAGWRSDPIHPCGYGLRSEFCTLVLLGYHVFLCSDLYLGYPNIPLVEVVLRRSLQQHPDGLLFMYFEARLLILRSDMEGAIQRFGALHVTGGSDWRQLQYLGYWEQSLCLMALGRWLDAAAGFDVLRRENNWNKAAYTYALACCLWEHYLGLCGGVAPVDTAELSNGQRQVLDVVRSLMALVPSLKRKVAGKSIPIEKFVIRKAAKFQQQGNFLMRPGLEVLHTMNLISKMPRTRLLVLRDEIDR
;
A
#
# COMPACT_ATOMS: atom_id res chain seq x y z
N MET A 1 21.96 -2.48 -6.99
CA MET A 1 22.08 -1.06 -6.58
C MET A 1 21.55 -0.09 -7.61
N ARG A 2 22.16 0.07 -8.81
CA ARG A 2 21.67 1.07 -9.81
C ARG A 2 20.18 0.99 -10.13
N ALA A 3 19.63 -0.22 -10.35
CA ALA A 3 18.20 -0.40 -10.58
C ALA A 3 17.33 0.02 -9.38
N VAL A 4 17.79 -0.21 -8.14
CA VAL A 4 17.06 0.28 -6.95
C VAL A 4 17.06 1.81 -6.91
N TRP A 5 18.20 2.44 -7.21
CA TRP A 5 18.28 3.89 -7.24
C TRP A 5 17.32 4.50 -8.28
N GLN A 6 17.30 3.95 -9.50
CA GLN A 6 16.34 4.36 -10.54
C GLN A 6 14.87 4.08 -10.15
N PHE A 7 14.60 2.99 -9.44
CA PHE A 7 13.26 2.71 -8.92
C PHE A 7 12.80 3.77 -7.91
N LEU A 8 13.69 4.20 -7.02
CA LEU A 8 13.42 5.25 -6.04
C LEU A 8 13.24 6.62 -6.69
N ASP A 9 13.96 6.90 -7.78
CA ASP A 9 13.74 8.05 -8.68
C ASP A 9 12.49 7.90 -9.57
N SER A 10 11.75 6.79 -9.45
CA SER A 10 10.55 6.51 -10.24
C SER A 10 10.79 6.33 -11.76
N ASP A 11 12.01 5.98 -12.17
CA ASP A 11 12.39 5.74 -13.58
C ASP A 11 12.35 4.24 -13.94
N PHE A 12 11.16 3.75 -14.28
CA PHE A 12 10.91 2.31 -14.49
C PHE A 12 11.45 1.80 -15.80
N GLU A 13 11.47 2.63 -16.83
CA GLU A 13 12.05 2.28 -18.11
C GLU A 13 13.53 1.94 -17.94
N LYS A 14 14.29 2.76 -17.20
CA LYS A 14 15.69 2.44 -16.89
C LYS A 14 15.82 1.23 -15.97
N VAL A 15 14.92 1.06 -14.99
CA VAL A 15 14.91 -0.15 -14.14
C VAL A 15 14.79 -1.39 -15.01
N GLU A 16 13.80 -1.42 -15.91
CA GLU A 16 13.58 -2.56 -16.81
C GLU A 16 14.76 -2.78 -17.74
N ALA A 17 15.29 -1.72 -18.36
CA ALA A 17 16.46 -1.81 -19.24
C ALA A 17 17.69 -2.41 -18.52
N LEU A 18 17.91 -2.02 -17.25
CA LEU A 18 19.01 -2.54 -16.43
C LEU A 18 18.85 -4.02 -16.07
N LEU A 19 17.62 -4.48 -15.86
CA LEU A 19 17.31 -5.83 -15.40
C LEU A 19 17.13 -6.82 -16.57
N HIS A 20 16.51 -6.39 -17.66
CA HIS A 20 15.99 -7.24 -18.73
C HIS A 20 17.05 -8.18 -19.33
N LYS A 21 18.23 -7.66 -19.67
CA LYS A 21 19.31 -8.47 -20.27
C LYS A 21 19.97 -9.43 -19.29
N ARG A 22 19.89 -9.14 -17.98
CA ARG A 22 20.65 -9.85 -16.93
C ARG A 22 19.79 -10.83 -16.12
N ARG A 23 18.46 -10.73 -16.22
CA ARG A 23 17.49 -11.52 -15.44
C ARG A 23 17.59 -13.03 -15.63
N HIS A 24 18.19 -13.49 -16.73
CA HIS A 24 18.33 -14.92 -17.03
C HIS A 24 19.56 -15.56 -16.38
N HIS A 25 20.52 -14.76 -15.89
CA HIS A 25 21.80 -15.27 -15.38
C HIS A 25 22.16 -14.75 -13.98
N LEU A 26 21.65 -13.58 -13.58
CA LEU A 26 21.93 -12.99 -12.26
C LEU A 26 20.70 -13.08 -11.35
N LEU A 27 20.87 -13.70 -10.18
CA LEU A 27 19.81 -13.90 -9.18
C LEU A 27 19.05 -12.61 -8.86
N TYR A 28 19.75 -11.55 -8.45
CA TYR A 28 19.13 -10.28 -8.10
C TYR A 28 18.56 -9.50 -9.28
N ALA A 29 19.04 -9.73 -10.51
CA ALA A 29 18.41 -9.14 -11.68
C ALA A 29 17.08 -9.83 -12.01
N SER A 30 17.05 -11.17 -11.84
CA SER A 30 15.85 -11.99 -12.00
C SER A 30 14.78 -11.60 -10.98
N GLU A 31 15.18 -11.54 -9.71
CA GLU A 31 14.32 -11.14 -8.61
C GLU A 31 13.82 -9.70 -8.74
N GLY A 32 14.71 -8.76 -9.07
CA GLY A 32 14.32 -7.36 -9.31
C GLY A 32 13.26 -7.25 -10.41
N HIS A 33 13.40 -8.04 -11.49
CA HIS A 33 12.40 -8.07 -12.55
C HIS A 33 11.08 -8.67 -12.06
N ALA A 34 11.12 -9.78 -11.31
CA ALA A 34 9.92 -10.37 -10.70
C ALA A 34 9.22 -9.40 -9.73
N ALA A 35 9.95 -8.63 -8.94
CA ALA A 35 9.40 -7.62 -8.04
C ALA A 35 8.70 -6.48 -8.81
N ILE A 36 9.27 -6.03 -9.94
CA ILE A 36 8.63 -5.01 -10.78
C ILE A 36 7.34 -5.52 -11.42
N GLN A 37 7.35 -6.75 -11.97
CA GLN A 37 6.12 -7.34 -12.51
C GLN A 37 5.08 -7.57 -11.41
N TYR A 38 5.50 -7.98 -10.21
CA TYR A 38 4.62 -8.08 -9.04
C TYR A 38 3.99 -6.73 -8.68
N LEU A 39 4.76 -5.64 -8.62
CA LEU A 39 4.21 -4.32 -8.33
C LEU A 39 3.21 -3.89 -9.41
N ARG A 40 3.52 -4.09 -10.69
CA ARG A 40 2.60 -3.80 -11.81
C ARG A 40 1.30 -4.60 -11.71
N SER A 41 1.39 -5.89 -11.42
CA SER A 41 0.21 -6.74 -11.29
C SER A 41 -0.64 -6.30 -10.11
N MET A 42 -0.01 -6.02 -8.96
CA MET A 42 -0.70 -5.54 -7.77
C MET A 42 -1.25 -4.13 -7.91
N MET A 43 -0.79 -3.31 -8.86
CA MET A 43 -1.35 -1.97 -9.10
C MET A 43 -2.46 -1.96 -10.16
N THR A 44 -2.49 -2.93 -11.08
CA THR A 44 -3.43 -2.94 -12.21
C THR A 44 -4.52 -4.00 -12.08
N PHE A 45 -4.24 -5.10 -11.39
CA PHE A 45 -5.12 -6.29 -11.29
C PHE A 45 -5.62 -6.80 -12.64
N THR A 46 -4.83 -6.65 -13.72
CA THR A 46 -5.13 -7.26 -15.00
C THR A 46 -4.68 -8.72 -14.99
N ARG A 47 -5.40 -9.58 -15.71
CA ARG A 47 -5.04 -11.00 -15.82
C ARG A 47 -3.66 -11.18 -16.46
N GLU A 48 -3.35 -10.35 -17.45
CA GLU A 48 -2.06 -10.31 -18.14
C GLU A 48 -0.92 -9.96 -17.19
N ALA A 49 -1.00 -8.82 -16.48
CA ALA A 49 0.06 -8.43 -15.54
C ALA A 49 0.25 -9.46 -14.40
N MET A 50 -0.85 -10.07 -13.93
CA MET A 50 -0.77 -11.16 -12.94
C MET A 50 -0.07 -12.41 -13.51
N ALA A 51 -0.34 -12.78 -14.76
CA ALA A 51 0.35 -13.90 -15.42
C ALA A 51 1.83 -13.62 -15.62
N ASP A 52 2.20 -12.41 -16.06
CA ASP A 52 3.59 -11.99 -16.22
C ASP A 52 4.35 -12.00 -14.89
N ALA A 53 3.73 -11.52 -13.82
CA ALA A 53 4.30 -11.56 -12.48
C ALA A 53 4.51 -12.99 -11.99
N HIS A 54 3.54 -13.89 -12.23
CA HIS A 54 3.68 -15.31 -11.91
C HIS A 54 4.86 -15.93 -12.66
N GLN A 55 4.95 -15.73 -13.98
CA GLN A 55 6.01 -16.28 -14.82
C GLN A 55 7.40 -15.74 -14.44
N ALA A 56 7.50 -14.44 -14.12
CA ALA A 56 8.75 -13.84 -13.70
C ALA A 56 9.23 -14.40 -12.35
N ALA A 57 8.31 -14.60 -11.40
CA ALA A 57 8.60 -15.22 -10.11
C ALA A 57 9.01 -16.70 -10.28
N GLU A 58 8.32 -17.45 -11.14
CA GLU A 58 8.68 -18.85 -11.46
C GLU A 58 10.06 -18.97 -12.13
N SER A 59 10.38 -18.08 -13.06
CA SER A 59 11.71 -18.02 -13.68
C SER A 59 12.81 -17.75 -12.65
N THR A 60 12.54 -16.86 -11.70
CA THR A 60 13.47 -16.56 -10.59
C THR A 60 13.65 -17.76 -9.67
N ILE A 61 12.57 -18.48 -9.35
CA ILE A 61 12.60 -19.72 -8.57
C ILE A 61 13.48 -20.77 -9.24
N ASN A 62 13.32 -20.98 -10.56
CA ASN A 62 14.08 -21.96 -11.32
C ASN A 62 15.58 -21.59 -11.35
N LEU A 63 15.89 -20.32 -11.60
CA LEU A 63 17.26 -19.82 -11.58
C LEU A 63 17.89 -19.99 -10.20
N ALA A 64 17.19 -19.61 -9.13
CA ALA A 64 17.68 -19.77 -7.77
C ALA A 64 17.90 -21.25 -7.43
N SER A 65 16.98 -22.13 -7.83
CA SER A 65 17.10 -23.58 -7.62
C SER A 65 18.36 -24.17 -8.24
N TYR A 66 18.80 -23.68 -9.40
CA TYR A 66 20.05 -24.10 -10.04
C TYR A 66 21.29 -23.81 -9.16
N TYR A 67 21.30 -22.68 -8.44
CA TYR A 67 22.42 -22.27 -7.59
C TYR A 67 22.32 -22.78 -6.15
N ARG A 68 21.19 -23.35 -5.74
CA ARG A 68 21.00 -23.93 -4.40
C ARG A 68 21.73 -25.26 -4.28
N LYS A 69 22.19 -25.59 -3.07
CA LYS A 69 22.69 -26.94 -2.79
C LYS A 69 21.51 -27.93 -2.83
N PRO A 70 21.67 -29.13 -3.42
CA PRO A 70 20.67 -30.19 -3.28
C PRO A 70 20.44 -30.48 -1.79
N ARG A 71 19.17 -30.65 -1.40
CA ARG A 71 18.75 -30.81 0.00
C ARG A 71 19.58 -31.91 0.69
N GLY A 72 20.43 -31.48 1.61
CA GLY A 72 21.17 -32.35 2.53
C GLY A 72 21.20 -31.72 3.92
N TRP A 73 21.66 -32.49 4.92
CA TRP A 73 21.64 -32.09 6.34
C TRP A 73 22.60 -30.93 6.71
N HIS A 74 23.28 -30.35 5.73
CA HIS A 74 24.32 -29.37 5.94
C HIS A 74 23.71 -27.96 6.09
N GLY A 75 23.96 -27.33 7.24
CA GLY A 75 23.47 -25.98 7.55
C GLY A 75 24.09 -24.88 6.69
N LEU A 76 23.50 -23.68 6.74
CA LEU A 76 23.92 -22.46 6.03
C LEU A 76 25.42 -22.12 6.20
N LYS A 77 26.04 -22.51 7.32
CA LYS A 77 27.49 -22.34 7.59
C LYS A 77 28.39 -22.98 6.53
N THR A 78 27.95 -24.06 5.91
CA THR A 78 28.72 -24.81 4.90
C THR A 78 28.45 -24.34 3.46
N MET A 79 27.60 -23.34 3.28
CA MET A 79 27.20 -22.83 1.97
C MET A 79 28.13 -21.71 1.51
N THR A 80 28.44 -21.69 0.22
CA THR A 80 29.11 -20.54 -0.39
C THR A 80 28.20 -19.30 -0.29
N PRO A 81 28.75 -18.08 -0.40
CA PRO A 81 27.93 -16.87 -0.44
C PRO A 81 26.81 -16.97 -1.49
N VAL A 82 27.14 -17.37 -2.73
CA VAL A 82 26.15 -17.51 -3.82
C VAL A 82 25.02 -18.48 -3.45
N GLN A 83 25.32 -19.61 -2.81
CA GLN A 83 24.31 -20.57 -2.37
C GLN A 83 23.39 -19.97 -1.29
N ARG A 84 23.92 -19.20 -0.35
CA ARG A 84 23.12 -18.49 0.67
C ARG A 84 22.20 -17.45 0.04
N HIS A 85 22.71 -16.67 -0.92
CA HIS A 85 21.88 -15.73 -1.69
C HIS A 85 20.81 -16.47 -2.50
N ALA A 86 21.12 -17.63 -3.07
CA ALA A 86 20.14 -18.43 -3.81
C ALA A 86 19.00 -18.94 -2.91
N GLU A 87 19.28 -19.36 -1.66
CA GLU A 87 18.23 -19.70 -0.69
C GLU A 87 17.31 -18.51 -0.38
N LEU A 88 17.89 -17.33 -0.16
CA LEU A 88 17.14 -16.10 0.13
C LEU A 88 16.25 -15.68 -1.05
N VAL A 89 16.84 -15.55 -2.25
CA VAL A 89 16.14 -15.16 -3.49
C VAL A 89 15.03 -16.15 -3.84
N HIS A 90 15.28 -17.44 -3.61
CA HIS A 90 14.28 -18.46 -3.79
C HIS A 90 13.09 -18.25 -2.85
N ALA A 91 13.32 -18.00 -1.55
CA ALA A 91 12.25 -17.72 -0.61
C ALA A 91 11.43 -16.47 -1.00
N GLU A 92 12.10 -15.41 -1.45
CA GLU A 92 11.46 -14.16 -1.92
C GLU A 92 10.60 -14.38 -3.15
N ALA A 93 11.14 -15.03 -4.18
CA ALA A 93 10.41 -15.30 -5.41
C ALA A 93 9.20 -16.21 -5.17
N TYR A 94 9.31 -17.18 -4.25
CA TYR A 94 8.16 -17.98 -3.81
C TYR A 94 7.07 -17.14 -3.15
N LEU A 95 7.44 -16.17 -2.32
CA LEU A 95 6.46 -15.27 -1.70
C LEU A 95 5.78 -14.37 -2.72
N LEU A 96 6.53 -13.81 -3.67
CA LEU A 96 5.94 -13.03 -4.77
C LEU A 96 4.93 -13.89 -5.54
N ARG A 97 5.32 -15.11 -5.93
CA ARG A 97 4.43 -16.03 -6.65
C ARG A 97 3.19 -16.42 -5.85
N ALA A 98 3.36 -16.75 -4.56
CA ALA A 98 2.26 -17.07 -3.67
C ALA A 98 1.26 -15.91 -3.55
N MET A 99 1.77 -14.68 -3.43
CA MET A 99 0.92 -13.48 -3.37
C MET A 99 0.15 -13.24 -4.68
N VAL A 100 0.77 -13.48 -5.83
CA VAL A 100 0.08 -13.43 -7.14
C VAL A 100 -1.00 -14.50 -7.21
N ASN A 101 -0.70 -15.74 -6.82
CA ASN A 101 -1.68 -16.84 -6.82
C ASN A 101 -2.87 -16.57 -5.90
N ILE A 102 -2.63 -15.95 -4.73
CA ILE A 102 -3.70 -15.50 -3.84
C ILE A 102 -4.55 -14.42 -4.50
N GLY A 103 -3.93 -13.48 -5.23
CA GLY A 103 -4.64 -12.45 -6.01
C GLY A 103 -5.47 -13.00 -7.18
N MET A 104 -4.97 -14.06 -7.83
CA MET A 104 -5.65 -14.74 -8.94
C MET A 104 -6.73 -15.73 -8.47
N GLY A 105 -6.56 -16.31 -7.28
CA GLY A 105 -7.43 -17.35 -6.76
C GLY A 105 -8.63 -16.84 -5.94
N ASP A 106 -9.48 -17.77 -5.49
CA ASP A 106 -10.71 -17.47 -4.73
C ASP A 106 -10.44 -17.23 -3.22
N GLY A 107 -9.67 -16.19 -2.91
CA GLY A 107 -9.52 -15.66 -1.56
C GLY A 107 -8.87 -16.63 -0.56
N VAL A 108 -9.60 -17.00 0.51
CA VAL A 108 -9.03 -17.75 1.66
C VAL A 108 -8.59 -19.16 1.28
N LEU A 109 -9.23 -19.80 0.29
CA LEU A 109 -8.81 -21.12 -0.17
C LEU A 109 -7.48 -21.08 -0.91
N ALA A 110 -7.23 -20.03 -1.71
CA ALA A 110 -5.93 -19.82 -2.34
C ALA A 110 -4.84 -19.53 -1.30
N LEU A 111 -5.16 -18.70 -0.29
CA LEU A 111 -4.27 -18.46 0.85
C LEU A 111 -3.93 -19.76 1.61
N LEU A 112 -4.90 -20.63 1.85
CA LEU A 112 -4.68 -21.93 2.49
C LEU A 112 -3.81 -22.85 1.64
N LYS A 113 -4.02 -22.90 0.32
CA LYS A 113 -3.18 -23.68 -0.61
C LYS A 113 -1.73 -23.19 -0.60
N GLU A 114 -1.52 -21.87 -0.57
CA GLU A 114 -0.19 -21.28 -0.55
C GLU A 114 0.45 -21.22 0.85
N SER A 115 -0.30 -21.55 1.91
CA SER A 115 0.20 -21.49 3.30
C SER A 115 1.43 -22.37 3.53
N TRP A 116 1.54 -23.50 2.83
CA TRP A 116 2.73 -24.35 2.89
C TRP A 116 3.98 -23.65 2.33
N HIS A 117 3.85 -22.95 1.19
CA HIS A 117 4.94 -22.20 0.58
C HIS A 117 5.35 -21.00 1.46
N VAL A 118 4.37 -20.27 2.01
CA VAL A 118 4.62 -19.18 2.96
C VAL A 118 5.36 -19.70 4.20
N ARG A 119 4.97 -20.86 4.73
CA ARG A 119 5.67 -21.51 5.85
C ARG A 119 7.10 -21.91 5.50
N SER A 120 7.32 -22.48 4.32
CA SER A 120 8.66 -22.83 3.87
C SER A 120 9.56 -21.59 3.73
N ALA A 121 9.03 -20.50 3.15
CA ALA A 121 9.77 -19.26 3.02
C ALA A 121 10.14 -18.67 4.39
N TYR A 122 9.18 -18.61 5.33
CA TYR A 122 9.44 -18.18 6.70
C TYR A 122 10.52 -19.03 7.40
N ALA A 123 10.47 -20.36 7.23
CA ALA A 123 11.49 -21.24 7.79
C ALA A 123 12.88 -20.95 7.22
N THR A 124 13.00 -20.68 5.92
CA THR A 124 14.25 -20.23 5.29
C THR A 124 14.74 -18.93 5.92
N TYR A 125 13.88 -17.91 6.04
CA TYR A 125 14.24 -16.64 6.67
C TYR A 125 14.70 -16.80 8.12
N ARG A 126 14.01 -17.63 8.90
CA ARG A 126 14.40 -17.90 10.29
C ARG A 126 15.78 -18.56 10.36
N ASN A 127 16.07 -19.50 9.46
CA ASN A 127 17.38 -20.15 9.39
C ASN A 127 18.47 -19.15 8.98
N CYS A 128 18.21 -18.30 7.97
CA CYS A 128 19.11 -17.22 7.56
C CYS A 128 19.37 -16.25 8.71
N PHE A 129 18.33 -15.87 9.46
CA PHE A 129 18.44 -14.96 10.58
C PHE A 129 19.25 -15.57 11.73
N ALA A 130 18.98 -16.82 12.09
CA ALA A 130 19.76 -17.54 13.10
C ALA A 130 21.24 -17.65 12.72
N TYR A 131 21.54 -17.89 11.44
CA TYR A 131 22.90 -17.88 10.93
C TYR A 131 23.58 -16.51 11.05
N ILE A 132 22.86 -15.41 10.77
CA ILE A 132 23.40 -14.05 10.97
C ILE A 132 23.69 -13.78 12.44
N GLN A 133 22.76 -14.13 13.34
CA GLN A 133 22.94 -13.94 14.79
C GLN A 133 24.18 -14.67 15.31
N ASP A 134 24.39 -15.93 14.90
CA ASP A 134 25.56 -16.73 15.25
C ASP A 134 26.86 -16.13 14.70
N ALA A 135 26.88 -15.76 13.41
CA ALA A 135 28.06 -15.15 12.78
C ALA A 135 28.47 -13.84 13.49
N TYR A 136 27.52 -12.93 13.71
CA TYR A 136 27.80 -11.63 14.33
C TYR A 136 28.15 -11.76 15.81
N GLY A 137 27.53 -12.72 16.53
CA GLY A 137 27.92 -13.06 17.90
C GLY A 137 29.37 -13.54 18.02
N ASN A 138 29.91 -14.15 16.95
CA ASN A 138 31.31 -14.56 16.84
C ASN A 138 32.23 -13.47 16.23
N GLY A 139 31.72 -12.27 15.98
CA GLY A 139 32.48 -11.16 15.39
C GLY A 139 32.70 -11.27 13.88
N GLU A 140 32.06 -12.22 13.20
CA GLU A 140 32.15 -12.38 11.75
C GLU A 140 31.21 -11.41 11.03
N ARG A 141 31.71 -10.72 10.01
CA ARG A 141 30.86 -9.89 9.13
C ARG A 141 30.40 -10.68 7.91
N LEU A 142 29.14 -10.50 7.57
CA LEU A 142 28.47 -11.14 6.43
C LEU A 142 28.14 -10.11 5.35
N ASP A 143 27.85 -10.59 4.15
CA ASP A 143 27.46 -9.74 3.02
C ASP A 143 26.19 -8.91 3.33
N ASP A 144 26.26 -7.61 3.11
CA ASP A 144 25.19 -6.66 3.43
C ASP A 144 23.90 -6.92 2.64
N HIS A 145 23.98 -7.44 1.40
CA HIS A 145 22.80 -7.76 0.61
C HIS A 145 22.07 -8.99 1.16
N PHE A 146 22.80 -9.97 1.68
CA PHE A 146 22.21 -11.13 2.37
C PHE A 146 21.57 -10.73 3.70
N VAL A 147 22.27 -9.89 4.48
CA VAL A 147 21.80 -9.43 5.80
C VAL A 147 20.57 -8.56 5.65
N SER A 148 20.63 -7.50 4.83
CA SER A 148 19.50 -6.60 4.59
C SER A 148 18.26 -7.34 4.07
N GLY A 149 18.44 -8.38 3.24
CA GLY A 149 17.31 -9.17 2.77
C GLY A 149 16.71 -10.11 3.80
N THR A 150 17.55 -10.76 4.59
CA THR A 150 17.06 -11.58 5.70
C THR A 150 16.29 -10.74 6.71
N TYR A 151 16.81 -9.55 7.03
CA TYR A 151 16.15 -8.61 7.94
C TYR A 151 14.84 -8.06 7.35
N LEU A 152 14.81 -7.69 6.06
CA LEU A 152 13.58 -7.27 5.39
C LEU A 152 12.50 -8.34 5.52
N GLY A 153 12.83 -9.59 5.17
CA GLY A 153 11.87 -10.69 5.24
C GLY A 153 11.39 -10.96 6.66
N MET A 154 12.30 -11.12 7.62
CA MET A 154 11.93 -11.33 9.02
C MET A 154 11.12 -10.17 9.60
N GLY A 155 11.47 -8.94 9.23
CA GLY A 155 10.78 -7.72 9.60
C GLY A 155 9.35 -7.69 9.08
N VAL A 156 9.18 -7.91 7.76
CA VAL A 156 7.89 -7.96 7.08
C VAL A 156 7.03 -9.11 7.60
N PHE A 157 7.59 -10.30 7.82
CA PHE A 157 6.84 -11.43 8.38
C PHE A 157 6.27 -11.11 9.75
N ASN A 158 7.11 -10.65 10.68
CA ASN A 158 6.66 -10.27 12.02
C ASN A 158 5.61 -9.17 11.98
N LEU A 159 5.80 -8.17 11.11
CA LEU A 159 4.85 -7.09 10.93
C LEU A 159 3.50 -7.58 10.38
N VAL A 160 3.50 -8.27 9.23
CA VAL A 160 2.29 -8.77 8.55
C VAL A 160 1.52 -9.75 9.43
N LEU A 161 2.22 -10.71 10.04
CA LEU A 161 1.58 -11.68 10.92
C LEU A 161 0.93 -10.99 12.13
N SER A 162 1.56 -9.96 12.69
CA SER A 162 0.99 -9.19 13.82
C SER A 162 -0.29 -8.42 13.48
N MET A 163 -0.63 -8.29 12.20
CA MET A 163 -1.83 -7.58 11.72
C MET A 163 -2.97 -8.56 11.37
N LEU A 164 -2.72 -9.86 11.42
CA LEU A 164 -3.75 -10.85 11.11
C LEU A 164 -4.83 -10.88 12.19
N PRO A 165 -6.11 -11.06 11.82
CA PRO A 165 -7.18 -11.29 12.78
C PRO A 165 -6.87 -12.44 13.75
N ALA A 166 -7.28 -12.31 15.01
CA ALA A 166 -7.00 -13.28 16.08
C ALA A 166 -7.34 -14.75 15.72
N LYS A 167 -8.38 -14.97 14.92
CA LYS A 167 -8.77 -16.31 14.45
C LYS A 167 -7.72 -16.96 13.54
N LEU A 168 -7.06 -16.16 12.69
CA LEU A 168 -5.98 -16.62 11.82
C LEU A 168 -4.66 -16.77 12.59
N LEU A 169 -4.41 -15.89 13.57
CA LEU A 169 -3.24 -16.00 14.45
C LEU A 169 -3.20 -17.34 15.19
N ARG A 170 -4.31 -17.79 15.79
CA ARG A 170 -4.36 -19.08 16.50
C ARG A 170 -3.99 -20.28 15.61
N PHE A 171 -4.38 -20.23 14.33
CA PHE A 171 -4.03 -21.27 13.36
C PHE A 171 -2.53 -21.24 13.03
N ILE A 172 -1.96 -20.04 12.94
CA ILE A 172 -0.56 -19.81 12.61
C ILE A 172 0.35 -20.15 13.81
N GLU A 173 -0.06 -19.82 15.04
CA GLU A 173 0.64 -20.19 16.28
C GLU A 173 0.70 -21.71 16.47
N LEU A 174 -0.39 -22.43 16.19
CA LEU A 174 -0.43 -23.90 16.22
C LEU A 174 0.57 -24.54 15.23
N VAL A 175 0.92 -23.81 14.17
CA VAL A 175 1.88 -24.23 13.13
C VAL A 175 3.33 -23.82 13.47
N GLY A 176 3.54 -23.12 14.59
CA GLY A 176 4.84 -22.79 15.16
C GLY A 176 5.39 -21.40 14.78
N PHE A 177 4.50 -20.47 14.45
CA PHE A 177 4.87 -19.08 14.20
C PHE A 177 4.62 -18.22 15.44
N THR A 178 5.55 -17.32 15.74
CA THR A 178 5.35 -16.22 16.68
C THR A 178 5.42 -14.91 15.92
N ALA A 179 4.49 -13.99 16.20
CA ALA A 179 4.45 -12.69 15.57
C ALA A 179 4.76 -11.61 16.61
N ASP A 180 5.85 -10.87 16.43
CA ASP A 180 6.20 -9.73 17.28
C ASP A 180 6.37 -8.48 16.41
N ARG A 181 5.36 -7.61 16.45
CA ARG A 181 5.36 -6.35 15.69
C ARG A 181 6.56 -5.47 16.02
N ARG A 182 6.93 -5.40 17.32
CA ARG A 182 8.05 -4.56 17.77
C ARG A 182 9.32 -5.10 17.15
N LEU A 183 9.60 -6.39 17.32
CA LEU A 183 10.75 -7.02 16.68
C LEU A 183 10.77 -6.76 15.17
N GLY A 184 9.63 -6.89 14.49
CA GLY A 184 9.52 -6.62 13.06
C GLY A 184 10.00 -5.23 12.67
N LEU A 185 9.54 -4.20 13.40
CA LEU A 185 9.95 -2.80 13.18
C LEU A 185 11.41 -2.56 13.57
N GLU A 186 11.91 -3.19 14.62
CA GLU A 186 13.30 -3.08 15.05
C GLU A 186 14.26 -3.63 13.97
N LEU A 187 13.96 -4.81 13.43
CA LEU A 187 14.75 -5.40 12.35
C LEU A 187 14.76 -4.51 11.10
N LEU A 188 13.60 -3.99 10.70
CA LEU A 188 13.52 -3.07 9.56
C LEU A 188 14.34 -1.80 9.80
N ALA A 189 14.25 -1.22 11.01
CA ALA A 189 14.99 0.00 11.36
C ALA A 189 16.51 -0.23 11.40
N ILE A 190 16.97 -1.36 11.92
CA ILE A 190 18.37 -1.75 11.91
C ILE A 190 18.85 -1.91 10.46
N ALA A 191 18.15 -2.71 9.64
CA ALA A 191 18.52 -2.95 8.25
C ALA A 191 18.58 -1.68 7.39
N ALA A 192 17.68 -0.73 7.65
CA ALA A 192 17.62 0.56 6.96
C ALA A 192 18.64 1.60 7.50
N GLY A 193 19.35 1.29 8.59
CA GLY A 193 20.32 2.19 9.22
C GLY A 193 19.69 3.32 10.03
N TRP A 194 18.43 3.18 10.44
CA TRP A 194 17.69 4.17 11.24
C TRP A 194 17.71 3.88 12.73
N ARG A 195 18.27 2.73 13.13
CA ARG A 195 18.51 2.35 14.51
C ARG A 195 19.91 1.78 14.63
N SER A 196 20.68 2.31 15.57
CA SER A 196 21.97 1.75 15.92
C SER A 196 21.80 0.42 16.65
N ASP A 197 22.58 -0.57 16.25
CA ASP A 197 22.73 -1.83 16.96
C ASP A 197 24.23 -2.17 17.04
N PRO A 198 24.77 -2.44 18.23
CA PRO A 198 26.21 -2.69 18.40
C PRO A 198 26.65 -4.03 17.80
N ILE A 199 25.72 -4.98 17.65
CA ILE A 199 25.99 -6.32 17.12
C ILE A 199 25.73 -6.34 15.62
N HIS A 200 24.67 -5.64 15.18
CA HIS A 200 24.18 -5.64 13.79
C HIS A 200 24.35 -4.26 13.13
N PRO A 201 25.58 -3.85 12.77
CA PRO A 201 25.79 -2.64 12.00
C PRO A 201 25.17 -2.83 10.61
N CYS A 202 24.13 -2.05 10.30
CA CYS A 202 23.37 -2.13 9.06
C CYS A 202 23.03 -0.72 8.54
N GLY A 203 22.40 -0.64 7.36
CA GLY A 203 22.19 0.60 6.62
C GLY A 203 22.71 0.53 5.18
N TYR A 204 23.36 -0.57 4.83
CA TYR A 204 23.83 -0.89 3.49
C TYR A 204 23.10 -2.13 2.95
N GLY A 205 23.43 -2.50 1.72
CA GLY A 205 22.79 -3.62 1.03
C GLY A 205 21.65 -3.19 0.13
N LEU A 206 21.08 -4.16 -0.59
CA LEU A 206 20.12 -3.87 -1.67
C LEU A 206 18.76 -3.51 -1.09
N ARG A 207 18.43 -4.12 0.05
CA ARG A 207 17.09 -4.12 0.63
C ARG A 207 16.93 -3.16 1.81
N SER A 208 17.99 -2.44 2.18
CA SER A 208 17.91 -1.36 3.18
C SER A 208 16.88 -0.30 2.77
N GLU A 209 16.86 0.11 1.50
CA GLU A 209 15.88 1.09 1.02
C GLU A 209 14.45 0.55 0.99
N PHE A 210 14.26 -0.75 0.73
CA PHE A 210 12.94 -1.36 0.87
C PHE A 210 12.50 -1.45 2.33
N CYS A 211 13.42 -1.66 3.28
CA CYS A 211 13.12 -1.55 4.70
C CYS A 211 12.67 -0.13 5.06
N THR A 212 13.34 0.90 4.53
CA THR A 212 12.92 2.31 4.64
C THR A 212 11.49 2.51 4.15
N LEU A 213 11.16 2.02 2.95
CA LEU A 213 9.81 2.14 2.38
C LEU A 213 8.75 1.42 3.22
N VAL A 214 9.07 0.23 3.79
CA VAL A 214 8.15 -0.49 4.69
C VAL A 214 7.93 0.28 5.99
N LEU A 215 8.97 0.88 6.58
CA LEU A 215 8.84 1.72 7.78
C LEU A 215 7.98 2.96 7.51
N LEU A 216 8.19 3.64 6.37
CA LEU A 216 7.36 4.76 5.95
C LEU A 216 5.90 4.32 5.77
N GLY A 217 5.66 3.25 5.00
CA GLY A 217 4.32 2.69 4.81
C GLY A 217 3.64 2.31 6.12
N TYR A 218 4.38 1.74 7.07
CA TYR A 218 3.85 1.39 8.38
C TYR A 218 3.45 2.64 9.17
N HIS A 219 4.36 3.58 9.37
CA HIS A 219 4.08 4.74 10.23
C HIS A 219 3.12 5.74 9.57
N VAL A 220 3.18 5.93 8.25
CA VAL A 220 2.40 6.97 7.57
C VAL A 220 0.98 6.50 7.20
N PHE A 221 0.81 5.19 6.97
CA PHE A 221 -0.45 4.60 6.51
C PHE A 221 -0.99 3.51 7.44
N LEU A 222 -0.23 2.44 7.72
CA LEU A 222 -0.77 1.29 8.46
C LEU A 222 -1.13 1.63 9.92
N CYS A 223 -0.26 2.35 10.64
CA CYS A 223 -0.55 2.79 12.02
C CYS A 223 -1.77 3.71 12.06
N SER A 224 -1.78 4.72 11.22
CA SER A 224 -2.75 5.81 11.23
C SER A 224 -4.13 5.39 10.72
N ASP A 225 -4.21 4.64 9.62
CA ASP A 225 -5.49 4.36 8.96
C ASP A 225 -6.09 3.00 9.37
N LEU A 226 -5.27 2.05 9.86
CA LEU A 226 -5.73 0.74 10.34
C LEU A 226 -5.76 0.63 11.87
N TYR A 227 -5.52 1.73 12.61
CA TYR A 227 -5.51 1.76 14.08
C TYR A 227 -4.55 0.75 14.71
N LEU A 228 -3.38 0.55 14.10
CA LEU A 228 -2.38 -0.42 14.56
C LEU A 228 -1.41 0.13 15.62
N GLY A 229 -1.55 1.40 15.98
CA GLY A 229 -0.73 2.08 16.98
C GLY A 229 -0.48 3.54 16.64
N TYR A 230 0.47 4.16 17.33
CA TYR A 230 0.87 5.53 17.07
C TYR A 230 2.03 5.58 16.07
N PRO A 231 2.00 6.52 15.11
CA PRO A 231 3.09 6.70 14.17
C PRO A 231 4.34 7.30 14.85
N ASN A 232 5.53 6.84 14.47
CA ASN A 232 6.78 7.47 14.90
C ASN A 232 7.12 8.63 13.95
N ILE A 233 6.49 9.78 14.19
CA ILE A 233 6.63 10.98 13.34
C ILE A 233 8.09 11.48 13.24
N PRO A 234 8.88 11.56 14.34
CA PRO A 234 10.29 11.96 14.25
C PRO A 234 11.13 11.07 13.33
N LEU A 235 10.90 9.74 13.37
CA LEU A 235 11.58 8.82 12.46
C LEU A 235 11.18 9.11 11.01
N VAL A 236 9.88 9.23 10.73
CA VAL A 236 9.36 9.52 9.37
C VAL A 236 9.98 10.80 8.80
N GLU A 237 10.11 11.86 9.61
CA GLU A 237 10.71 13.13 9.20
C GLU A 237 12.18 13.00 8.81
N VAL A 238 12.97 12.33 9.65
CA VAL A 238 14.42 12.13 9.39
C VAL A 238 14.62 11.29 8.15
N VAL A 239 13.80 10.23 7.99
CA VAL A 239 13.80 9.36 6.83
C VAL A 239 13.47 10.15 5.56
N LEU A 240 12.33 10.85 5.53
CA LEU A 240 11.89 11.59 4.36
C LEU A 240 12.86 12.70 3.98
N ARG A 241 13.44 13.40 4.96
CA ARG A 241 14.46 14.43 4.71
C ARG A 241 15.64 13.84 3.93
N ARG A 242 16.20 12.71 4.37
CA ARG A 242 17.30 12.04 3.66
C ARG A 242 16.86 11.57 2.28
N SER A 243 15.71 10.89 2.20
CA SER A 243 15.23 10.29 0.96
C SER A 243 14.92 11.34 -0.10
N LEU A 244 14.28 12.47 0.24
CA LEU A 244 13.99 13.56 -0.70
C LEU A 244 15.24 14.36 -1.08
N GLN A 245 16.27 14.41 -0.24
CA GLN A 245 17.58 14.96 -0.63
C GLN A 245 18.27 14.09 -1.68
N GLN A 246 18.12 12.77 -1.57
CA GLN A 246 18.73 11.79 -2.49
C GLN A 246 17.89 11.59 -3.77
N HIS A 247 16.57 11.67 -3.64
CA HIS A 247 15.58 11.40 -4.67
C HIS A 247 14.50 12.50 -4.70
N PRO A 248 14.83 13.73 -5.14
CA PRO A 248 13.91 14.88 -5.07
C PRO A 248 12.59 14.69 -5.82
N ASP A 249 12.63 13.96 -6.95
CA ASP A 249 11.48 13.66 -7.81
C ASP A 249 10.94 12.23 -7.59
N GLY A 250 11.41 11.54 -6.54
CA GLY A 250 10.95 10.20 -6.20
C GLY A 250 9.49 10.21 -5.74
N LEU A 251 8.57 9.77 -6.61
CA LEU A 251 7.13 9.87 -6.41
C LEU A 251 6.66 9.20 -5.10
N LEU A 252 7.27 8.07 -4.72
CA LEU A 252 6.94 7.40 -3.45
C LEU A 252 7.26 8.29 -2.25
N PHE A 253 8.39 9.00 -2.26
CA PHE A 253 8.76 9.90 -1.17
C PHE A 253 7.91 11.17 -1.16
N MET A 254 7.57 11.72 -2.33
CA MET A 254 6.61 12.82 -2.43
C MET A 254 5.24 12.43 -1.85
N TYR A 255 4.77 11.22 -2.16
CA TYR A 255 3.53 10.66 -1.60
C TYR A 255 3.59 10.55 -0.08
N PHE A 256 4.67 9.98 0.47
CA PHE A 256 4.83 9.86 1.92
C PHE A 256 4.96 11.22 2.62
N GLU A 257 5.59 12.20 2.00
CA GLU A 257 5.65 13.58 2.51
C GLU A 257 4.27 14.23 2.54
N ALA A 258 3.47 14.11 1.47
CA ALA A 258 2.11 14.62 1.45
C ALA A 258 1.25 13.98 2.57
N ARG A 259 1.39 12.67 2.77
CA ARG A 259 0.73 11.96 3.86
C ARG A 259 1.23 12.35 5.26
N LEU A 260 2.50 12.69 5.43
CA LEU A 260 3.02 13.26 6.68
C LEU A 260 2.35 14.60 6.99
N LEU A 261 2.08 15.44 5.99
CA LEU A 261 1.35 16.70 6.17
C LEU A 261 -0.08 16.46 6.67
N ILE A 262 -0.78 15.43 6.15
CA ILE A 262 -2.08 15.01 6.71
C ILE A 262 -1.96 14.65 8.20
N LEU A 263 -0.92 13.89 8.60
CA LEU A 263 -0.71 13.50 10.00
C LEU A 263 -0.42 14.69 10.93
N ARG A 264 0.04 15.82 10.36
CA ARG A 264 0.21 17.09 11.08
C ARG A 264 -1.01 18.01 10.98
N SER A 265 -2.11 17.54 10.40
CA SER A 265 -3.29 18.34 10.10
C SER A 265 -3.03 19.52 9.17
N ASP A 266 -1.97 19.48 8.37
CA ASP A 266 -1.71 20.42 7.28
C ASP A 266 -2.29 19.88 5.97
N MET A 267 -3.61 20.00 5.83
CA MET A 267 -4.33 19.50 4.66
C MET A 267 -4.08 20.35 3.41
N GLU A 268 -3.85 21.65 3.54
CA GLU A 268 -3.55 22.52 2.38
C GLU A 268 -2.16 22.21 1.83
N GLY A 269 -1.16 22.02 2.69
CA GLY A 269 0.16 21.53 2.27
C GLY A 269 0.08 20.16 1.61
N ALA A 270 -0.71 19.24 2.16
CA ALA A 270 -0.95 17.93 1.56
C ALA A 270 -1.56 18.03 0.15
N ILE A 271 -2.57 18.91 -0.03
CA ILE A 271 -3.22 19.13 -1.34
C ILE A 271 -2.22 19.61 -2.38
N GLN A 272 -1.36 20.57 -2.03
CA GLN A 272 -0.32 21.08 -2.91
C GLN A 272 0.68 19.98 -3.29
N ARG A 273 1.11 19.18 -2.30
CA ARG A 273 2.10 18.12 -2.53
C ARG A 273 1.57 16.97 -3.37
N PHE A 274 0.31 16.57 -3.19
CA PHE A 274 -0.34 15.61 -4.09
C PHE A 274 -0.56 16.19 -5.50
N GLY A 275 -0.85 17.49 -5.62
CA GLY A 275 -0.94 18.15 -6.93
C GLY A 275 0.37 18.09 -7.70
N ALA A 276 1.51 18.27 -7.03
CA ALA A 276 2.83 18.09 -7.64
C ALA A 276 3.03 16.66 -8.15
N LEU A 277 2.56 15.64 -7.42
CA LEU A 277 2.62 14.24 -7.84
C LEU A 277 1.93 13.99 -9.20
N HIS A 278 0.85 14.74 -9.51
CA HIS A 278 0.10 14.56 -10.77
C HIS A 278 0.88 14.99 -12.02
N VAL A 279 1.80 15.94 -11.86
CA VAL A 279 2.61 16.49 -12.95
C VAL A 279 4.03 15.93 -12.97
N THR A 280 4.47 15.34 -11.87
CA THR A 280 5.77 14.67 -11.77
C THR A 280 5.66 13.21 -12.25
N GLY A 281 6.63 12.79 -13.07
CA GLY A 281 6.74 11.41 -13.56
C GLY A 281 6.03 11.14 -14.90
N GLY A 282 6.57 10.19 -15.66
CA GLY A 282 5.99 9.73 -16.93
C GLY A 282 4.75 8.83 -16.76
N SER A 283 4.19 8.37 -17.87
CA SER A 283 2.96 7.55 -17.92
C SER A 283 3.00 6.26 -17.10
N ASP A 284 4.20 5.72 -16.84
CA ASP A 284 4.39 4.41 -16.22
C ASP A 284 3.97 4.36 -14.73
N TRP A 285 3.76 5.52 -14.11
CA TRP A 285 3.34 5.66 -12.71
C TRP A 285 1.93 6.21 -12.52
N ARG A 286 1.10 6.15 -13.55
CA ARG A 286 -0.27 6.70 -13.48
C ARG A 286 -1.07 6.16 -12.28
N GLN A 287 -0.77 4.95 -11.79
CA GLN A 287 -1.39 4.37 -10.59
C GLN A 287 -1.04 5.11 -9.30
N LEU A 288 0.21 5.54 -9.13
CA LEU A 288 0.60 6.35 -7.96
C LEU A 288 0.05 7.78 -8.09
N GLN A 289 -0.01 8.33 -9.31
CA GLN A 289 -0.72 9.60 -9.57
C GLN A 289 -2.20 9.49 -9.20
N TYR A 290 -2.88 8.40 -9.55
CA TYR A 290 -4.25 8.14 -9.12
C TYR A 290 -4.39 8.01 -7.59
N LEU A 291 -3.42 7.41 -6.91
CA LEU A 291 -3.41 7.41 -5.45
C LEU A 291 -3.30 8.84 -4.91
N GLY A 292 -2.49 9.69 -5.54
CA GLY A 292 -2.44 11.13 -5.25
C GLY A 292 -3.78 11.83 -5.47
N TYR A 293 -4.49 11.57 -6.57
CA TYR A 293 -5.84 12.11 -6.80
C TYR A 293 -6.81 11.69 -5.70
N TRP A 294 -6.75 10.43 -5.27
CA TRP A 294 -7.62 9.91 -4.22
C TRP A 294 -7.38 10.64 -2.88
N GLU A 295 -6.12 10.72 -2.45
CA GLU A 295 -5.75 11.39 -1.20
C GLU A 295 -6.00 12.91 -1.25
N GLN A 296 -5.72 13.56 -2.38
CA GLN A 296 -5.99 14.99 -2.57
C GLN A 296 -7.49 15.28 -2.51
N SER A 297 -8.32 14.52 -3.22
CA SER A 297 -9.78 14.67 -3.19
C SER A 297 -10.34 14.47 -1.78
N LEU A 298 -9.79 13.52 -1.02
CA LEU A 298 -10.17 13.32 0.38
C LEU A 298 -9.76 14.50 1.28
N CYS A 299 -8.59 15.11 1.07
CA CYS A 299 -8.19 16.33 1.78
C CYS A 299 -9.12 17.51 1.44
N LEU A 300 -9.49 17.67 0.17
CA LEU A 300 -10.45 18.67 -0.29
C LEU A 300 -11.83 18.46 0.33
N MET A 301 -12.34 17.22 0.35
CA MET A 301 -13.57 16.86 1.08
C MET A 301 -13.46 17.26 2.55
N ALA A 302 -12.33 16.96 3.19
CA ALA A 302 -12.13 17.23 4.60
C ALA A 302 -12.20 18.74 4.92
N LEU A 303 -11.70 19.58 4.01
CA LEU A 303 -11.80 21.04 4.09
C LEU A 303 -13.17 21.60 3.65
N GLY A 304 -14.12 20.76 3.25
CA GLY A 304 -15.44 21.19 2.75
C GLY A 304 -15.42 21.72 1.32
N ARG A 305 -14.33 21.53 0.57
CA ARG A 305 -14.17 21.95 -0.84
C ARG A 305 -14.74 20.87 -1.77
N TRP A 306 -16.05 20.67 -1.68
CA TRP A 306 -16.73 19.52 -2.28
C TRP A 306 -16.63 19.46 -3.80
N LEU A 307 -16.76 20.59 -4.51
CA LEU A 307 -16.68 20.62 -5.98
C LEU A 307 -15.27 20.33 -6.50
N ASP A 308 -14.24 20.86 -5.83
CA ASP A 308 -12.84 20.55 -6.16
C ASP A 308 -12.57 19.05 -5.96
N ALA A 309 -13.04 18.48 -4.85
CA ALA A 309 -12.92 17.06 -4.58
C ALA A 309 -13.64 16.20 -5.65
N ALA A 310 -14.84 16.63 -6.07
CA ALA A 310 -15.63 15.97 -7.11
C ALA A 310 -14.85 15.87 -8.43
N ALA A 311 -14.14 16.92 -8.84
CA ALA A 311 -13.33 16.89 -10.06
C ALA A 311 -12.28 15.76 -10.04
N GLY A 312 -11.56 15.60 -8.93
CA GLY A 312 -10.57 14.52 -8.78
C GLY A 312 -11.20 13.12 -8.75
N PHE A 313 -12.35 12.94 -8.08
CA PHE A 313 -13.05 11.65 -8.12
C PHE A 313 -13.61 11.30 -9.50
N ASP A 314 -13.99 12.31 -10.30
CA ASP A 314 -14.45 12.07 -11.67
C ASP A 314 -13.31 11.66 -12.61
N VAL A 315 -12.09 12.20 -12.41
CA VAL A 315 -10.87 11.69 -13.07
C VAL A 315 -10.67 10.21 -12.71
N LEU A 316 -10.69 9.88 -11.42
CA LEU A 316 -10.50 8.51 -10.95
C LEU A 316 -11.55 7.54 -11.48
N ARG A 317 -12.82 7.92 -11.48
CA ARG A 317 -13.92 7.08 -11.99
C ARG A 317 -13.75 6.78 -13.48
N ARG A 318 -13.30 7.75 -14.27
CA ARG A 318 -13.12 7.63 -15.73
C ARG A 318 -11.88 6.81 -16.08
N GLU A 319 -10.76 7.08 -15.41
CA GLU A 319 -9.45 6.60 -15.85
C GLU A 319 -8.89 5.46 -15.00
N ASN A 320 -9.23 5.38 -13.70
CA ASN A 320 -8.72 4.36 -12.81
C ASN A 320 -9.69 3.19 -12.66
N ASN A 321 -9.21 1.99 -12.99
CA ASN A 321 -10.01 0.77 -12.88
C ASN A 321 -10.04 0.17 -11.47
N TRP A 322 -9.19 0.60 -10.55
CA TRP A 322 -9.01 -0.03 -9.24
C TRP A 322 -10.30 -0.19 -8.42
N ASN A 323 -11.05 0.90 -8.21
CA ASN A 323 -12.24 0.89 -7.37
C ASN A 323 -13.31 1.89 -7.84
N LYS A 324 -13.84 1.63 -9.04
CA LYS A 324 -14.83 2.51 -9.69
C LYS A 324 -16.08 2.74 -8.83
N ALA A 325 -16.52 1.76 -8.06
CA ALA A 325 -17.66 1.91 -7.17
C ALA A 325 -17.37 2.95 -6.07
N ALA A 326 -16.21 2.90 -5.41
CA ALA A 326 -15.84 3.88 -4.39
C ALA A 326 -15.64 5.29 -4.97
N TYR A 327 -14.98 5.42 -6.13
CA TYR A 327 -14.79 6.72 -6.78
C TYR A 327 -16.12 7.36 -7.19
N THR A 328 -17.03 6.57 -7.77
CA THR A 328 -18.38 7.02 -8.15
C THR A 328 -19.20 7.44 -6.94
N TYR A 329 -19.13 6.67 -5.86
CA TYR A 329 -19.83 7.00 -4.63
C TYR A 329 -19.27 8.26 -3.97
N ALA A 330 -17.94 8.42 -3.90
CA ALA A 330 -17.31 9.61 -3.33
C ALA A 330 -17.64 10.87 -4.15
N LEU A 331 -17.66 10.77 -5.49
CA LEU A 331 -18.17 11.83 -6.37
C LEU A 331 -19.63 12.18 -6.05
N ALA A 332 -20.51 11.18 -5.94
CA ALA A 332 -21.91 11.40 -5.60
C ALA A 332 -22.08 12.05 -4.22
N CYS A 333 -21.25 11.68 -3.23
CA CYS A 333 -21.24 12.31 -1.91
C CYS A 333 -20.82 13.78 -1.99
N CYS A 334 -19.78 14.11 -2.75
CA CYS A 334 -19.34 15.50 -2.93
C CYS A 334 -20.45 16.36 -3.55
N LEU A 335 -21.09 15.87 -4.61
CA LEU A 335 -22.20 16.57 -5.27
C LEU A 335 -23.44 16.67 -4.37
N TRP A 336 -23.68 15.67 -3.52
CA TRP A 336 -24.74 15.71 -2.52
C TRP A 336 -24.48 16.77 -1.44
N GLU A 337 -23.26 16.86 -0.90
CA GLU A 337 -22.92 17.90 0.08
C GLU A 337 -23.02 19.30 -0.54
N HIS A 338 -22.62 19.44 -1.81
CA HIS A 338 -22.82 20.68 -2.56
C HIS A 338 -24.31 21.02 -2.72
N TYR A 339 -25.14 20.04 -3.10
CA TYR A 339 -26.59 20.20 -3.18
C TYR A 339 -27.21 20.64 -1.85
N LEU A 340 -26.83 20.02 -0.73
CA LEU A 340 -27.29 20.45 0.59
C LEU A 340 -26.90 21.91 0.87
N GLY A 341 -25.68 22.33 0.49
CA GLY A 341 -25.26 23.72 0.58
C GLY A 341 -26.15 24.67 -0.22
N LEU A 342 -26.53 24.30 -1.45
CA LEU A 342 -27.48 25.07 -2.27
C LEU A 342 -28.88 25.16 -1.64
N CYS A 343 -29.24 24.22 -0.77
CA CYS A 343 -30.52 24.17 -0.07
C CYS A 343 -30.46 24.77 1.36
N GLY A 344 -29.38 25.46 1.72
CA GLY A 344 -29.23 26.07 3.05
C GLY A 344 -28.81 25.08 4.15
N GLY A 345 -28.32 23.90 3.78
CA GLY A 345 -27.79 22.87 4.69
C GLY A 345 -28.72 21.67 4.88
N VAL A 346 -30.01 21.79 4.53
CA VAL A 346 -31.02 20.75 4.72
C VAL A 346 -31.68 20.41 3.39
N ALA A 347 -31.87 19.13 3.10
CA ALA A 347 -32.58 18.71 1.90
C ALA A 347 -34.07 19.13 2.00
N PRO A 348 -34.65 19.79 0.99
CA PRO A 348 -36.06 20.16 0.98
C PRO A 348 -36.96 18.93 1.02
N VAL A 349 -38.10 19.07 1.70
CA VAL A 349 -39.13 18.00 1.79
C VAL A 349 -39.85 17.84 0.45
N ASP A 350 -40.12 18.95 -0.25
CA ASP A 350 -40.72 18.94 -1.58
C ASP A 350 -39.70 19.31 -2.67
N THR A 351 -39.46 18.37 -3.59
CA THR A 351 -38.56 18.60 -4.73
C THR A 351 -39.15 19.52 -5.80
N ALA A 352 -40.45 19.82 -5.76
CA ALA A 352 -41.10 20.74 -6.69
C ALA A 352 -40.63 22.19 -6.53
N GLU A 353 -40.17 22.57 -5.34
CA GLU A 353 -39.68 23.93 -5.01
C GLU A 353 -38.21 24.15 -5.40
N LEU A 354 -37.51 23.11 -5.86
CA LEU A 354 -36.10 23.23 -6.24
C LEU A 354 -35.94 24.17 -7.44
N SER A 355 -34.93 25.04 -7.40
CA SER A 355 -34.44 25.74 -8.59
C SER A 355 -33.89 24.77 -9.63
N ASN A 356 -33.77 25.22 -10.89
CA ASN A 356 -33.25 24.39 -11.98
C ASN A 356 -31.83 23.83 -11.66
N GLY A 357 -30.96 24.67 -11.10
CA GLY A 357 -29.61 24.25 -10.69
C GLY A 357 -29.62 23.18 -9.59
N GLN A 358 -30.46 23.33 -8.57
CA GLN A 358 -30.61 22.33 -7.51
C GLN A 358 -31.13 20.98 -8.07
N ARG A 359 -32.12 21.00 -8.97
CA ARG A 359 -32.63 19.78 -9.62
C ARG A 359 -31.55 19.08 -10.44
N GLN A 360 -30.81 19.84 -11.24
CA GLN A 360 -29.75 19.28 -12.08
C GLN A 360 -28.69 18.55 -11.26
N VAL A 361 -28.23 19.14 -10.15
CA VAL A 361 -27.25 18.48 -9.25
C VAL A 361 -27.86 17.22 -8.63
N LEU A 362 -29.10 17.30 -8.15
CA LEU A 362 -29.80 16.17 -7.54
C LEU A 362 -29.96 14.99 -8.52
N ASP A 363 -30.31 15.25 -9.77
CA ASP A 363 -30.48 14.19 -10.78
C ASP A 363 -29.15 13.51 -11.12
N VAL A 364 -28.05 14.26 -11.16
CA VAL A 364 -26.70 13.67 -11.30
C VAL A 364 -26.37 12.79 -10.10
N VAL A 365 -26.63 13.25 -8.87
CA VAL A 365 -26.42 12.44 -7.66
C VAL A 365 -27.22 11.14 -7.71
N ARG A 366 -28.51 11.21 -8.07
CA ARG A 366 -29.40 10.04 -8.21
C ARG A 366 -28.85 9.03 -9.22
N SER A 367 -28.42 9.52 -10.38
CA SER A 367 -27.82 8.70 -11.44
C SER A 367 -26.54 7.99 -10.97
N LEU A 368 -25.64 8.73 -10.32
CA LEU A 368 -24.39 8.16 -9.80
C LEU A 368 -24.65 7.14 -8.68
N MET A 369 -25.54 7.44 -7.73
CA MET A 369 -25.92 6.51 -6.66
C MET A 369 -26.53 5.22 -7.22
N ALA A 370 -27.39 5.32 -8.25
CA ALA A 370 -27.96 4.14 -8.92
C ALA A 370 -26.91 3.31 -9.67
N LEU A 371 -25.84 3.94 -10.14
CA LEU A 371 -24.74 3.27 -10.85
C LEU A 371 -23.81 2.48 -9.91
N VAL A 372 -23.59 2.94 -8.67
CA VAL A 372 -22.61 2.33 -7.75
C VAL A 372 -22.72 0.80 -7.60
N PRO A 373 -23.92 0.20 -7.43
CA PRO A 373 -24.06 -1.26 -7.30
C PRO A 373 -23.57 -2.06 -8.51
N SER A 374 -23.70 -1.51 -9.74
CA SER A 374 -23.30 -2.21 -10.98
C SER A 374 -21.80 -2.14 -11.25
N LEU A 375 -21.09 -1.23 -10.56
CA LEU A 375 -19.63 -1.05 -10.69
C LEU A 375 -18.82 -1.98 -9.80
N LYS A 376 -19.47 -2.85 -9.03
CA LYS A 376 -18.82 -3.79 -8.11
C LYS A 376 -17.83 -4.68 -8.85
N ARG A 377 -16.58 -4.68 -8.40
CA ARG A 377 -15.59 -5.66 -8.86
C ARG A 377 -15.45 -6.80 -7.86
N LYS A 378 -14.94 -7.93 -8.36
CA LYS A 378 -14.40 -8.99 -7.52
C LYS A 378 -12.90 -9.00 -7.71
N VAL A 379 -12.17 -8.90 -6.60
CA VAL A 379 -10.72 -9.11 -6.53
C VAL A 379 -10.50 -10.38 -5.72
N ALA A 380 -9.78 -11.35 -6.28
CA ALA A 380 -9.60 -12.68 -5.66
C ALA A 380 -10.93 -13.34 -5.20
N GLY A 381 -11.96 -13.27 -6.06
CA GLY A 381 -13.31 -13.80 -5.78
C GLY A 381 -14.12 -13.02 -4.72
N LYS A 382 -13.55 -12.01 -4.06
CA LYS A 382 -14.22 -11.20 -3.01
C LYS A 382 -14.39 -9.74 -3.44
N SER A 383 -15.40 -9.07 -2.88
CA SER A 383 -15.51 -7.60 -3.01
C SER A 383 -14.54 -6.94 -2.05
N ILE A 384 -13.98 -5.81 -2.47
CA ILE A 384 -13.11 -5.00 -1.61
C ILE A 384 -13.98 -4.51 -0.42
N PRO A 385 -13.50 -4.53 0.84
CA PRO A 385 -14.31 -4.16 2.00
C PRO A 385 -15.04 -2.81 1.86
N ILE A 386 -14.37 -1.80 1.32
CA ILE A 386 -14.95 -0.48 1.07
C ILE A 386 -16.08 -0.51 0.02
N GLU A 387 -16.01 -1.40 -0.99
CA GLU A 387 -17.08 -1.53 -1.99
C GLU A 387 -18.40 -2.00 -1.34
N LYS A 388 -18.32 -2.93 -0.38
CA LYS A 388 -19.51 -3.37 0.35
C LYS A 388 -20.16 -2.22 1.12
N PHE A 389 -19.34 -1.37 1.72
CA PHE A 389 -19.82 -0.18 2.42
C PHE A 389 -20.54 0.79 1.47
N VAL A 390 -19.89 1.18 0.37
CA VAL A 390 -20.44 2.18 -0.57
C VAL A 390 -21.67 1.66 -1.31
N ILE A 391 -21.70 0.38 -1.71
CA ILE A 391 -22.87 -0.23 -2.35
C ILE A 391 -24.07 -0.24 -1.41
N ARG A 392 -23.86 -0.62 -0.15
CA ARG A 392 -24.92 -0.60 0.86
C ARG A 392 -25.45 0.81 1.08
N LYS A 393 -24.56 1.81 1.14
CA LYS A 393 -24.95 3.22 1.33
C LYS A 393 -25.70 3.78 0.12
N ALA A 394 -25.24 3.47 -1.10
CA ALA A 394 -25.94 3.85 -2.33
C ALA A 394 -27.34 3.23 -2.43
N ALA A 395 -27.50 1.95 -2.06
CA ALA A 395 -28.82 1.33 -1.97
C ALA A 395 -29.71 1.98 -0.88
N LYS A 396 -29.12 2.32 0.28
CA LYS A 396 -29.83 3.04 1.36
C LYS A 396 -30.34 4.41 0.90
N PHE A 397 -29.57 5.15 0.11
CA PHE A 397 -30.00 6.44 -0.46
C PHE A 397 -31.33 6.31 -1.21
N GLN A 398 -31.47 5.31 -2.07
CA GLN A 398 -32.71 5.05 -2.81
C GLN A 398 -33.86 4.61 -1.89
N GLN A 399 -33.59 3.72 -0.94
CA GLN A 399 -34.57 3.25 0.05
C GLN A 399 -35.11 4.37 0.95
N GLN A 400 -34.33 5.43 1.15
CA GLN A 400 -34.71 6.60 1.94
C GLN A 400 -35.27 7.74 1.07
N GLY A 401 -35.77 7.46 -0.13
CA GLY A 401 -36.38 8.48 -0.98
C GLY A 401 -35.38 9.45 -1.60
N ASN A 402 -34.18 8.98 -1.93
CA ASN A 402 -33.05 9.78 -2.42
C ASN A 402 -32.47 10.73 -1.37
N PHE A 403 -32.28 10.21 -0.16
CA PHE A 403 -31.71 10.97 0.96
C PHE A 403 -30.63 10.17 1.70
N LEU A 404 -29.53 10.84 2.06
CA LEU A 404 -28.59 10.40 3.07
C LEU A 404 -28.19 11.60 3.94
N MET A 405 -28.14 11.40 5.24
CA MET A 405 -27.62 12.42 6.16
C MET A 405 -26.10 12.47 6.05
N ARG A 406 -25.59 13.57 5.47
CA ARG A 406 -24.16 13.93 5.40
C ARG A 406 -23.21 12.77 5.01
N PRO A 407 -23.45 12.09 3.88
CA PRO A 407 -22.65 10.95 3.45
C PRO A 407 -21.17 11.31 3.18
N GLY A 408 -20.85 12.58 2.87
CA GLY A 408 -19.46 13.02 2.74
C GLY A 408 -18.70 12.92 4.07
N LEU A 409 -19.35 13.26 5.18
CA LEU A 409 -18.76 13.12 6.52
C LEU A 409 -18.62 11.64 6.93
N GLU A 410 -19.57 10.79 6.56
CA GLU A 410 -19.45 9.34 6.79
C GLU A 410 -18.26 8.74 6.04
N VAL A 411 -18.00 9.17 4.80
CA VAL A 411 -16.81 8.77 4.04
C VAL A 411 -15.54 9.22 4.76
N LEU A 412 -15.45 10.50 5.16
CA LEU A 412 -14.31 11.04 5.88
C LEU A 412 -14.04 10.34 7.22
N HIS A 413 -15.10 9.98 7.95
CA HIS A 413 -15.00 9.19 9.17
C HIS A 413 -14.44 7.79 8.87
N THR A 414 -14.97 7.12 7.85
CA THR A 414 -14.53 5.77 7.45
C THR A 414 -13.07 5.76 6.99
N MET A 415 -12.60 6.85 6.35
CA MET A 415 -11.20 7.03 5.95
C MET A 415 -10.30 7.58 7.07
N ASN A 416 -10.82 7.71 8.29
CA ASN A 416 -10.11 8.27 9.45
C ASN A 416 -9.49 9.67 9.20
N LEU A 417 -10.22 10.57 8.57
CA LEU A 417 -9.74 11.92 8.26
C LEU A 417 -10.28 13.02 9.17
N ILE A 418 -11.39 12.79 9.87
CA ILE A 418 -11.99 13.78 10.77
C ILE A 418 -10.98 14.18 11.86
N SER A 419 -10.32 13.21 12.49
CA SER A 419 -9.30 13.44 13.52
C SER A 419 -8.05 14.17 13.02
N LYS A 420 -7.87 14.22 11.69
CA LYS A 420 -6.71 14.84 11.03
C LYS A 420 -7.03 16.22 10.45
N MET A 421 -8.27 16.70 10.53
CA MET A 421 -8.66 18.02 10.03
C MET A 421 -7.98 19.16 10.83
N PRO A 422 -7.68 20.30 10.20
CA PRO A 422 -7.29 21.51 10.92
C PRO A 422 -8.35 21.90 11.96
N ARG A 423 -7.91 22.42 13.11
CA ARG A 423 -8.81 22.86 14.20
C ARG A 423 -9.86 23.86 13.72
N THR A 424 -9.49 24.77 12.82
CA THR A 424 -10.41 25.74 12.21
C THR A 424 -11.56 25.05 11.49
N ARG A 425 -11.27 24.01 10.70
CA ARG A 425 -12.29 23.23 10.00
C ARG A 425 -13.20 22.46 10.96
N LEU A 426 -12.64 21.87 12.02
CA LEU A 426 -13.42 21.15 13.03
C LEU A 426 -14.43 22.04 13.75
N LEU A 427 -14.08 23.30 14.03
CA LEU A 427 -15.00 24.27 14.63
C LEU A 427 -16.18 24.57 13.70
N VAL A 428 -15.91 24.80 12.41
CA VAL A 428 -16.97 25.00 11.41
C VAL A 428 -17.84 23.75 11.27
N LEU A 429 -17.22 22.56 11.27
CA LEU A 429 -17.95 21.29 11.14
C LEU A 429 -18.91 21.04 12.31
N ARG A 430 -18.51 21.38 13.54
CA ARG A 430 -19.40 21.32 14.71
C ARG A 430 -20.65 22.16 14.46
N ASP A 431 -20.46 23.41 14.03
CA ASP A 431 -21.57 24.34 13.80
C ASP A 431 -22.45 23.92 12.59
N GLU A 432 -21.90 23.16 11.62
CA GLU A 432 -22.66 22.56 10.52
C GLU A 432 -23.49 21.34 10.96
N ILE A 433 -23.07 20.59 11.98
CA ILE A 433 -23.76 19.40 12.49
C ILE A 433 -24.87 19.78 13.49
N ASP A 434 -24.68 20.87 14.24
CA ASP A 434 -25.66 21.35 15.22
C ASP A 434 -26.88 22.07 14.58
N ARG A 435 -26.85 22.30 13.27
CA ARG A 435 -27.96 22.84 12.46
C ARG A 435 -28.75 21.71 11.81
#